data_AF-A0A2N5ZVG5-F1
#
_entry.id   AF-A0A2N5ZVG5-F1
#
_cell.length_a   1.000
_cell.length_b   1.000
_cell.length_c   1.000
_cell.angle_alpha   90.00
_cell.angle_beta   90.00
_cell.angle_gamma   90.00
#
_symmetry.space_group_name_H-M   'P 1'
#
loop_
_entity.id
_entity.type
_entity.pdbx_description
1 polymer ?
#
loop_
_entity_poly.entity_id
_entity_poly.type
_entity_poly.pdbx_seq_one_letter_code
_entity_poly.pdbx_strand_id
1 'polypeptide(L)'
;MNNQARTDKTCIPYPRKGIYWLVTLPFVMVLIGVAIFLGTFNISLAITYFSFYIVSTFLHGYVCSFSECPYKGTFCPGAFGWFPAGKIAGKLKPKKKNDQLIGILFMFIMLCILGILVLPLYWLSNLGLAASIGYGLFIVIHFFSFVIFICPKCAGRGYCPTAKLSNTLNKKLFNKSILN
;
A
#
# COMPACT_ATOMS: atom_id res chain seq x y z
N MET A 1 -27.56 -17.39 5.28
CA MET A 1 -26.19 -17.34 5.84
C MET A 1 -25.23 -17.74 4.72
N ASN A 2 -24.48 -16.78 4.19
CA ASN A 2 -23.59 -17.00 3.05
C ASN A 2 -22.39 -17.83 3.51
N ASN A 3 -22.20 -19.02 2.95
CA ASN A 3 -20.96 -19.79 3.06
C ASN A 3 -19.84 -19.01 2.36
N GLN A 4 -19.31 -17.97 3.01
CA GLN A 4 -18.09 -17.33 2.58
C GLN A 4 -16.99 -18.37 2.71
N ALA A 5 -16.62 -18.94 1.56
CA ALA A 5 -15.44 -19.78 1.41
C ALA A 5 -14.32 -19.20 2.27
N ARG A 6 -13.91 -19.97 3.27
CA ARG A 6 -12.88 -19.60 4.25
C ARG A 6 -11.68 -19.12 3.44
N THR A 7 -11.45 -17.82 3.43
CA THR A 7 -10.43 -17.20 2.58
C THR A 7 -9.11 -17.88 2.94
N ASP A 8 -8.44 -18.50 1.98
CA ASP A 8 -7.20 -19.20 2.21
C ASP A 8 -6.16 -18.22 2.77
N LYS A 9 -5.92 -18.35 4.08
CA LYS A 9 -5.00 -17.54 4.87
C LYS A 9 -3.63 -18.19 5.02
N THR A 10 -3.31 -19.23 4.25
CA THR A 10 -1.95 -19.76 4.24
C THR A 10 -1.00 -18.63 3.87
N CYS A 11 -0.26 -18.21 4.88
CA CYS A 11 0.62 -17.07 4.78
C CYS A 11 1.89 -17.55 4.07
N ILE A 12 1.92 -17.33 2.77
CA ILE A 12 3.07 -17.71 1.94
C ILE A 12 4.21 -16.76 2.29
N PRO A 13 5.38 -17.25 2.72
CA PRO A 13 6.52 -16.40 2.93
C PRO A 13 6.88 -15.70 1.61
N TYR A 14 6.87 -14.36 1.61
CA TYR A 14 7.41 -13.48 0.60
C TYR A 14 8.93 -13.71 0.44
N PRO A 15 9.37 -14.47 -0.58
CA PRO A 15 10.76 -14.88 -0.69
C PRO A 15 11.64 -13.76 -1.29
N ARG A 16 11.02 -12.73 -1.87
CA ARG A 16 11.71 -11.73 -2.71
C ARG A 16 11.74 -10.35 -2.08
N LYS A 17 12.27 -10.24 -0.85
CA LYS A 17 12.42 -8.95 -0.13
C LYS A 17 13.16 -7.89 -0.97
N GLY A 18 14.13 -8.30 -1.80
CA GLY A 18 14.86 -7.39 -2.69
C GLY A 18 13.97 -6.68 -3.72
N ILE A 19 13.01 -7.38 -4.34
CA ILE A 19 12.08 -6.77 -5.31
C ILE A 19 11.22 -5.72 -4.63
N TYR A 20 10.78 -5.98 -3.39
CA TYR A 20 10.02 -4.98 -2.65
C TYR A 20 10.84 -3.70 -2.45
N TRP A 21 12.09 -3.81 -2.03
CA TRP A 21 12.97 -2.65 -1.86
C TRP A 21 13.22 -1.91 -3.17
N LEU A 22 13.43 -2.65 -4.27
CA LEU A 22 13.65 -2.06 -5.59
C LEU A 22 12.46 -1.21 -6.05
N VAL A 23 11.22 -1.66 -5.81
CA VAL A 23 10.01 -0.92 -6.19
C VAL A 23 9.69 0.20 -5.20
N THR A 24 9.96 -0.03 -3.91
CA THR A 24 9.59 0.88 -2.82
C THR A 24 10.54 2.06 -2.67
N LEU A 25 11.84 1.84 -2.78
CA LEU A 25 12.84 2.88 -2.50
C LEU A 25 12.70 4.10 -3.43
N PRO A 26 12.55 3.94 -4.77
CA PRO A 26 12.32 5.08 -5.65
C PRO A 26 11.05 5.85 -5.28
N PHE A 27 10.01 5.13 -4.85
CA PHE A 27 8.76 5.75 -4.46
C PHE A 27 8.89 6.57 -3.18
N VAL A 28 9.60 6.07 -2.17
CA VAL A 28 9.89 6.82 -0.94
C VAL A 28 10.72 8.07 -1.25
N MET A 29 11.70 7.98 -2.16
CA MET A 29 12.45 9.15 -2.61
C MET A 29 11.54 10.20 -3.25
N VAL A 30 10.60 9.79 -4.11
CA VAL A 30 9.60 10.69 -4.71
C VAL A 30 8.67 11.28 -3.65
N LEU A 31 8.19 10.50 -2.67
CA LEU A 31 7.39 11.02 -1.55
C LEU A 31 8.13 12.12 -0.78
N ILE A 32 9.40 11.90 -0.45
CA ILE A 32 10.23 12.88 0.28
C ILE A 32 10.44 14.13 -0.58
N GLY A 33 10.78 13.96 -1.86
CA GLY A 33 10.96 15.08 -2.79
C GLY A 33 9.68 15.92 -2.94
N VAL A 34 8.53 15.26 -3.07
CA VAL A 34 7.22 15.93 -3.11
C VAL A 34 6.91 16.66 -1.81
N ALA A 35 7.21 16.07 -0.65
CA ALA A 35 6.99 16.71 0.64
C ALA A 35 7.85 17.98 0.80
N ILE A 36 9.13 17.92 0.41
CA ILE A 36 10.04 19.08 0.41
C ILE A 36 9.51 20.15 -0.55
N PHE A 37 9.13 19.76 -1.77
CA PHE A 37 8.56 20.65 -2.77
C PHE A 37 7.28 21.34 -2.27
N LEU A 38 6.32 20.60 -1.72
CA LEU A 38 5.11 21.20 -1.13
C LEU A 38 5.46 22.18 0.01
N GLY A 39 6.51 21.87 0.78
CA GLY A 39 7.02 22.72 1.84
C GLY A 39 7.56 24.07 1.35
N THR A 40 8.08 24.15 0.11
CA THR A 40 8.52 25.43 -0.47
C THR A 40 7.36 26.34 -0.86
N PHE A 41 6.16 25.80 -1.10
CA PHE A 41 4.94 26.59 -1.33
C PHE A 41 4.25 26.96 -0.02
N ASN A 42 3.97 25.96 0.81
CA ASN A 42 3.29 26.14 2.08
C ASN A 42 3.58 24.95 3.00
N ILE A 43 4.20 25.22 4.14
CA ILE A 43 4.55 24.20 5.14
C ILE A 43 3.33 23.37 5.59
N SER A 44 2.14 23.96 5.64
CA SER A 44 0.89 23.27 5.99
C SER A 44 0.52 22.17 4.99
N LEU A 45 0.86 22.34 3.70
CA LEU A 45 0.66 21.30 2.69
C LEU A 45 1.59 20.11 2.92
N ALA A 46 2.86 20.37 3.23
CA ALA A 46 3.82 19.33 3.55
C ALA A 46 3.40 18.57 4.83
N ILE A 47 2.94 19.26 5.87
CA ILE A 47 2.42 18.66 7.10
C ILE A 47 1.18 17.80 6.79
N THR A 48 0.23 18.30 6.00
CA THR A 48 -0.98 17.57 5.59
C THR A 48 -0.62 16.32 4.78
N TYR A 49 0.31 16.44 3.85
CA TYR A 49 0.81 15.34 3.05
C TYR A 49 1.44 14.24 3.92
N PHE A 50 2.30 14.65 4.86
CA PHE A 50 2.96 13.75 5.79
C PHE A 50 1.99 13.10 6.77
N SER A 51 0.94 13.81 7.21
CA SER A 51 -0.09 13.26 8.09
C SER A 51 -0.89 12.16 7.40
N PHE A 52 -1.24 12.30 6.11
CA PHE A 52 -1.85 11.21 5.35
C PHE A 52 -0.95 9.97 5.28
N TYR A 53 0.36 10.16 5.09
CA TYR A 53 1.33 9.06 5.09
C TYR A 53 1.42 8.38 6.46
N ILE A 54 1.49 9.15 7.55
CA ILE A 54 1.52 8.60 8.91
C ILE A 54 0.25 7.82 9.22
N VAL A 55 -0.92 8.44 9.00
CA VAL A 55 -2.23 7.81 9.29
C VAL A 55 -2.38 6.52 8.49
N SER A 56 -2.11 6.54 7.18
CA SER A 56 -2.16 5.33 6.35
C SER A 56 -1.20 4.25 6.85
N THR A 57 0.01 4.60 7.29
CA THR A 57 0.97 3.66 7.88
C THR A 57 0.44 2.99 9.14
N PHE A 58 -0.16 3.75 10.06
CA PHE A 58 -0.75 3.22 11.29
C PHE A 58 -1.93 2.30 11.00
N LEU A 59 -2.85 2.71 10.12
CA LEU A 59 -4.00 1.92 9.71
C LEU A 59 -3.54 0.61 9.04
N HIS A 60 -2.52 0.66 8.19
CA HIS A 60 -1.90 -0.53 7.59
C HIS A 60 -1.29 -1.46 8.64
N GLY A 61 -0.61 -0.91 9.64
CA GLY A 61 -0.05 -1.68 10.75
C GLY A 61 -1.15 -2.40 11.55
N TYR A 62 -2.27 -1.72 11.77
CA TYR A 62 -3.44 -2.31 12.42
C TYR A 62 -4.00 -3.47 11.59
N VAL A 63 -4.30 -3.25 10.31
CA VAL A 63 -4.80 -4.29 9.39
C VAL A 63 -3.85 -5.49 9.34
N CYS A 64 -2.54 -5.25 9.28
CA CYS A 64 -1.52 -6.29 9.26
C CYS A 64 -1.52 -7.13 10.55
N SER A 65 -1.68 -6.48 11.71
CA SER A 65 -1.79 -7.19 12.99
C SER A 65 -3.05 -8.07 13.08
N PHE A 66 -4.18 -7.64 12.52
CA PHE A 66 -5.43 -8.41 12.52
C PHE A 66 -5.49 -9.50 11.46
N SER A 67 -4.68 -9.39 10.42
CA SER A 67 -4.58 -10.38 9.34
C SER A 67 -3.59 -11.50 9.66
N GLU A 68 -3.00 -11.52 10.86
CA GLU A 68 -2.04 -12.54 11.33
C GLU A 68 -0.86 -12.73 10.36
N CYS A 69 -0.36 -11.62 9.79
CA CYS A 69 0.73 -11.64 8.83
C CYS A 69 1.99 -12.30 9.44
N PRO A 70 2.68 -13.22 8.73
CA PRO A 70 3.86 -13.92 9.25
C PRO A 70 5.05 -12.99 9.46
N TYR A 71 4.98 -11.79 8.87
CA TYR A 71 6.00 -10.76 8.96
C TYR A 71 5.72 -9.72 10.04
N LYS A 72 4.70 -9.93 10.88
CA LYS A 72 4.39 -9.06 12.01
C LYS A 72 5.66 -8.78 12.85
N GLY A 73 5.95 -7.51 13.09
CA GLY A 73 7.12 -7.04 13.83
C GLY A 73 8.39 -6.82 12.98
N THR A 74 8.46 -7.37 11.77
CA THR A 74 9.65 -7.22 10.91
C THR A 74 9.34 -6.40 9.67
N PHE A 75 8.34 -6.80 8.90
CA PHE A 75 8.11 -6.32 7.55
C PHE A 75 6.61 -6.35 7.22
N CYS A 76 6.10 -5.35 6.52
CA CYS A 76 4.74 -5.40 6.00
C CYS A 76 4.80 -5.02 4.53
N PRO A 77 4.54 -5.94 3.58
CA PRO A 77 4.46 -5.61 2.16
C PRO A 77 3.17 -4.84 1.88
N GLY A 78 3.13 -3.59 2.32
CA GLY A 78 2.12 -2.62 1.95
C GLY A 78 2.59 -1.82 0.74
N ALA A 79 1.65 -1.34 -0.06
CA ALA A 79 1.95 -0.35 -1.10
C ALA A 79 2.60 0.92 -0.48
N PHE A 80 3.22 1.77 -1.28
CA PHE A 80 3.65 3.11 -0.82
C PHE A 80 4.75 3.14 0.27
N GLY A 81 5.44 2.02 0.53
CA GLY A 81 6.61 2.01 1.39
C GLY A 81 6.35 2.11 2.89
N TRP A 82 5.21 1.59 3.36
CA TRP A 82 4.85 1.52 4.77
C TRP A 82 5.67 0.51 5.59
N PHE A 83 7.00 0.60 5.52
CA PHE A 83 7.92 -0.17 6.35
C PHE A 83 7.64 -0.06 7.86
N PRO A 84 7.29 1.12 8.43
CA PRO A 84 7.02 1.22 9.86
C PRO A 84 5.78 0.40 10.29
N ALA A 85 4.85 0.14 9.36
CA ALA A 85 3.62 -0.60 9.66
C ALA A 85 3.91 -2.01 10.20
N GLY A 86 4.98 -2.68 9.74
CA GLY A 86 5.39 -3.99 10.26
C GLY A 86 5.79 -3.93 11.73
N LYS A 87 6.60 -2.92 12.11
CA LYS A 87 7.01 -2.69 13.50
C LYS A 87 5.83 -2.31 14.40
N ILE A 88 4.93 -1.46 13.90
CA ILE A 88 3.69 -1.08 14.60
C ILE A 88 2.83 -2.33 14.82
N ALA A 89 2.64 -3.15 13.78
CA ALA A 89 1.89 -4.40 13.88
C ALA A 89 2.48 -5.32 14.96
N GLY A 90 3.81 -5.43 15.05
CA GLY A 90 4.51 -6.21 16.09
C GLY A 90 4.12 -5.85 17.52
N LYS A 91 3.86 -4.56 17.77
CA LYS A 91 3.49 -4.06 19.10
C LYS A 91 2.00 -4.20 19.42
N LEU A 92 1.16 -4.38 18.40
CA LEU A 92 -0.28 -4.52 18.58
C LEU A 92 -0.64 -5.96 18.95
N LYS A 93 -1.43 -6.13 20.02
CA LYS A 93 -2.07 -7.41 20.35
C LYS A 93 -3.41 -7.47 19.62
N PRO A 94 -3.62 -8.38 18.66
CA PRO A 94 -4.89 -8.47 17.97
C PRO A 94 -5.99 -8.81 18.99
N LYS A 95 -7.04 -7.99 19.02
CA LYS A 95 -8.30 -8.36 19.69
C LYS A 95 -9.12 -9.25 18.74
N LYS A 96 -10.25 -9.79 19.24
CA LYS A 96 -11.20 -10.58 18.44
C LYS A 96 -11.44 -9.92 17.08
N LYS A 97 -11.32 -10.73 16.03
CA LYS A 97 -11.40 -10.26 14.65
C LYS A 97 -12.80 -9.71 14.33
N ASN A 98 -12.83 -8.51 13.73
CA ASN A 98 -14.04 -7.89 13.19
C ASN A 98 -13.80 -7.54 11.71
N ASP A 99 -14.38 -8.33 10.80
CA ASP A 99 -14.18 -8.16 9.35
C ASP A 99 -14.75 -6.82 8.84
N GLN A 100 -15.83 -6.31 9.45
CA GLN A 100 -16.40 -5.00 9.08
C GLN A 100 -15.44 -3.86 9.41
N LEU A 101 -14.82 -3.90 10.59
CA LEU A 101 -13.83 -2.90 10.99
C LEU A 101 -12.63 -2.91 10.03
N ILE A 102 -12.13 -4.08 9.65
CA ILE A 102 -11.03 -4.21 8.68
C ILE A 102 -11.41 -3.55 7.35
N GLY A 103 -12.63 -3.79 6.84
CA GLY A 103 -13.12 -3.15 5.62
C GLY A 103 -13.16 -1.62 5.72
N ILE A 104 -13.66 -1.08 6.84
CA ILE A 104 -13.69 0.38 7.08
C ILE A 104 -12.27 0.96 7.12
N LEU A 105 -11.34 0.32 7.82
CA LEU A 105 -9.95 0.77 7.88
C LEU A 105 -9.31 0.79 6.49
N PHE A 106 -9.58 -0.21 5.65
CA PHE A 106 -9.12 -0.21 4.26
C PHE A 106 -9.69 0.95 3.44
N MET A 107 -10.95 1.35 3.65
CA MET A 107 -11.50 2.54 2.99
C MET A 107 -10.76 3.81 3.40
N PHE A 108 -10.49 3.99 4.70
CA PHE A 108 -9.70 5.13 5.19
C PHE A 108 -8.28 5.13 4.63
N ILE A 109 -7.64 3.97 4.57
CA ILE A 109 -6.33 3.81 3.93
C ILE A 109 -6.39 4.31 2.47
N MET A 110 -7.37 3.86 1.69
CA MET A 110 -7.51 4.26 0.28
C MET A 110 -7.76 5.76 0.14
N LEU A 111 -8.52 6.35 1.05
CA LEU A 111 -8.73 7.80 1.10
C LEU A 111 -7.42 8.56 1.38
N CYS A 112 -6.61 8.09 2.33
CA CYS A 112 -5.29 8.68 2.61
C CYS A 112 -4.35 8.53 1.41
N ILE A 113 -4.32 7.38 0.75
CA ILE A 113 -3.54 7.17 -0.49
C ILE A 113 -4.01 8.16 -1.56
N LEU A 114 -5.32 8.31 -1.77
CA LEU A 114 -5.86 9.25 -2.74
C LEU A 114 -5.38 10.67 -2.43
N GLY A 115 -5.38 11.09 -1.15
CA GLY A 115 -4.80 12.36 -0.72
C GLY A 115 -3.31 12.49 -1.07
N ILE A 116 -2.51 11.45 -0.83
CA ILE A 116 -1.08 11.39 -1.17
C ILE A 116 -0.84 11.48 -2.69
N LEU A 117 -1.78 11.01 -3.52
CA LEU A 117 -1.62 11.02 -4.98
C LEU A 117 -2.15 12.30 -5.63
N VAL A 118 -3.32 12.77 -5.20
CA VAL A 118 -4.02 13.90 -5.83
C VAL A 118 -3.44 15.23 -5.37
N LEU A 119 -3.05 15.37 -4.09
CA LEU A 119 -2.55 16.63 -3.57
C LEU A 119 -1.31 17.11 -4.34
N PRO A 120 -0.27 16.29 -4.59
CA PRO A 120 0.90 16.73 -5.34
C PRO A 120 0.60 17.03 -6.80
N LEU A 121 -0.34 16.31 -7.44
CA LEU A 121 -0.68 16.52 -8.86
C LEU A 121 -1.16 17.95 -9.12
N TYR A 122 -2.00 18.49 -8.23
CA TYR A 122 -2.50 19.86 -8.31
C TYR A 122 -1.39 20.91 -8.18
N TRP A 123 -0.44 20.72 -7.26
CA TRP A 123 0.65 21.67 -7.07
C TRP A 123 1.75 21.54 -8.14
N LEU A 124 2.00 20.32 -8.62
CA LEU A 124 2.94 20.06 -9.71
C LEU A 124 2.47 20.63 -11.05
N SER A 125 1.16 20.74 -11.30
CA SER A 125 0.66 21.43 -12.50
C SER A 125 1.03 22.91 -12.54
N ASN A 126 1.24 23.55 -11.38
CA ASN A 126 1.71 24.93 -11.33
C ASN A 126 3.21 25.07 -11.67
N LEU A 127 4.00 24.01 -11.50
CA LEU A 127 5.41 23.97 -11.93
C LEU A 127 5.52 23.74 -13.45
N GLY A 128 4.54 23.04 -14.02
CA GLY A 128 4.44 22.80 -15.45
C GLY A 128 3.81 21.43 -15.77
N LEU A 129 3.21 21.34 -16.95
CA LEU A 129 2.52 20.13 -17.40
C LEU A 129 3.43 18.90 -17.40
N ALA A 130 4.70 19.06 -17.81
CA ALA A 130 5.67 17.97 -17.85
C ALA A 130 5.91 17.31 -16.48
N ALA A 131 5.99 18.11 -15.41
CA ALA A 131 6.20 17.61 -14.05
C ALA A 131 4.98 16.81 -13.56
N SER A 132 3.77 17.31 -13.82
CA SER A 132 2.52 16.62 -13.48
C SER A 132 2.38 15.29 -14.24
N ILE A 133 2.66 15.28 -15.54
CA ILE A 133 2.66 14.05 -16.36
C ILE A 133 3.71 13.06 -15.85
N GLY A 134 4.94 13.52 -15.60
CA GLY A 134 6.02 12.67 -15.10
C GLY A 134 5.67 12.00 -13.76
N TYR A 135 5.10 12.77 -12.83
CA TYR A 135 4.63 12.24 -11.55
C TYR A 135 3.47 11.25 -11.71
N GLY A 136 2.49 11.57 -12.56
CA GLY A 136 1.38 10.67 -12.88
C GLY A 136 1.84 9.34 -13.48
N LEU A 137 2.73 9.38 -14.47
CA LEU A 137 3.32 8.18 -15.08
C LEU A 137 4.09 7.34 -14.04
N PHE A 138 4.87 7.99 -13.19
CA PHE A 138 5.61 7.32 -12.12
C PHE A 138 4.66 6.59 -11.15
N ILE A 139 3.57 7.22 -10.72
CA ILE A 139 2.54 6.59 -9.87
C ILE A 139 1.96 5.37 -10.56
N VAL A 140 1.59 5.48 -11.85
CA VAL A 140 0.99 4.39 -12.61
C VAL A 140 1.95 3.21 -12.68
N ILE A 141 3.21 3.43 -13.07
CA ILE A 141 4.23 2.38 -13.15
C ILE A 141 4.44 1.72 -11.78
N HIS A 142 4.54 2.51 -10.72
CA HIS A 142 4.71 2.02 -9.37
C HIS A 142 3.52 1.17 -8.91
N PHE A 143 2.29 1.65 -9.15
CA PHE A 143 1.06 0.95 -8.82
C PHE A 143 0.98 -0.39 -9.53
N PHE A 144 1.22 -0.43 -10.85
CA PHE A 144 1.22 -1.68 -11.61
C PHE A 144 2.29 -2.66 -11.13
N SER A 145 3.50 -2.16 -10.83
CA SER A 145 4.57 -2.98 -10.26
C SER A 145 4.15 -3.61 -8.93
N PHE A 146 3.52 -2.84 -8.04
CA PHE A 146 2.99 -3.34 -6.78
C PHE A 146 1.87 -4.37 -6.97
N VAL A 147 0.91 -4.07 -7.85
CA VAL A 147 -0.20 -4.98 -8.17
C VAL A 147 0.32 -6.30 -8.71
N ILE A 148 1.30 -6.31 -9.61
CA ILE A 148 1.80 -7.54 -10.22
C ILE A 148 2.69 -8.34 -9.25
N PHE A 149 3.66 -7.69 -8.62
CA PHE A 149 4.73 -8.40 -7.89
C PHE A 149 4.43 -8.63 -6.40
N ILE A 150 3.69 -7.73 -5.74
CA ILE A 150 3.58 -7.69 -4.29
C ILE A 150 2.19 -8.10 -3.80
N CYS A 151 1.12 -7.57 -4.41
CA CYS A 151 -0.26 -7.84 -3.99
C CYS A 151 -0.69 -9.33 -3.92
N PRO A 152 -0.29 -10.24 -4.84
CA PRO A 152 -0.72 -11.65 -4.80
C PRO A 152 -0.31 -12.38 -3.52
N LYS A 153 0.81 -11.93 -2.93
CA LYS A 153 1.46 -12.56 -1.77
C LYS A 153 1.16 -11.84 -0.46
N CYS A 154 0.31 -10.82 -0.48
CA CYS A 154 -0.06 -10.06 0.70
C CYS A 154 -1.11 -10.83 1.52
N ALA A 155 -0.93 -10.88 2.85
CA ALA A 155 -1.90 -11.53 3.76
C ALA A 155 -3.30 -10.90 3.70
N GLY A 156 -3.38 -9.61 3.34
CA GLY A 156 -4.64 -8.87 3.17
C GLY A 156 -5.38 -9.17 1.85
N ARG A 157 -4.92 -10.12 1.03
CA ARG A 157 -5.45 -10.37 -0.33
C ARG A 157 -6.95 -10.68 -0.39
N GLY A 158 -7.52 -11.23 0.68
CA GLY A 158 -8.96 -11.54 0.75
C GLY A 158 -9.85 -10.30 0.84
N TYR A 159 -9.34 -9.23 1.46
CA TYR A 159 -10.09 -7.99 1.73
C TYR A 159 -9.77 -6.89 0.73
N CYS A 160 -8.55 -6.87 0.21
CA CYS A 160 -8.08 -5.79 -0.63
C CYS A 160 -8.56 -5.95 -2.09
N PRO A 161 -9.25 -4.95 -2.67
CA PRO A 161 -9.73 -5.02 -4.05
C PRO A 161 -8.57 -5.10 -5.06
N THR A 162 -7.45 -4.45 -4.79
CA THR A 162 -6.27 -4.50 -5.69
C THR A 162 -5.64 -5.88 -5.75
N ALA A 163 -5.74 -6.67 -4.68
CA ALA A 163 -5.27 -8.05 -4.69
C ALA A 163 -6.18 -8.97 -5.52
N LYS A 164 -7.51 -8.76 -5.50
CA LYS A 164 -8.43 -9.48 -6.39
C LYS A 164 -8.17 -9.14 -7.86
N LEU A 165 -7.93 -7.87 -8.16
CA LEU A 165 -7.52 -7.41 -9.49
C LEU A 165 -6.20 -8.09 -9.91
N SER A 166 -5.21 -8.09 -9.03
CA SER A 166 -3.91 -8.74 -9.26
C SER A 166 -4.04 -10.23 -9.58
N ASN A 167 -4.81 -10.99 -8.80
CA ASN A 167 -5.04 -12.41 -9.04
C ASN A 167 -5.70 -12.66 -10.40
N THR A 168 -6.62 -11.79 -10.80
CA THR A 168 -7.31 -11.86 -12.10
C THR A 168 -6.34 -11.58 -13.25
N LEU A 169 -5.51 -10.54 -13.12
CA LEU A 169 -4.48 -10.18 -14.09
C LEU A 169 -3.43 -11.28 -14.23
N ASN A 170 -2.94 -11.83 -13.11
CA ASN A 170 -1.94 -12.89 -13.13
C ASN A 170 -2.48 -14.17 -13.77
N LYS A 171 -3.75 -14.54 -13.51
CA LYS A 171 -4.39 -15.68 -14.16
C LYS A 171 -4.46 -15.51 -15.68
N LYS A 172 -4.75 -14.30 -16.18
CA LYS A 172 -4.82 -14.01 -17.61
C LYS A 172 -3.45 -13.89 -18.28
N LEU A 173 -2.52 -13.14 -17.67
CA LEU A 173 -1.24 -12.80 -18.27
C LEU A 173 -0.23 -13.93 -18.24
N PHE A 174 -0.19 -14.70 -17.15
CA PHE A 174 0.86 -15.69 -16.97
C PHE A 174 0.42 -17.11 -17.31
N ASN A 175 -0.88 -17.38 -17.52
CA ASN A 175 -1.47 -18.69 -17.83
C ASN A 175 -0.79 -19.88 -17.10
N LYS A 176 -0.31 -19.62 -15.88
CA LYS A 176 0.54 -20.50 -15.10
C LYS A 176 0.09 -20.36 -13.67
N SER A 177 -0.31 -21.48 -13.10
CA SER A 177 -0.61 -21.59 -11.68
C SER A 177 0.69 -21.35 -10.89
N ILE A 178 1.02 -20.08 -10.59
CA ILE A 178 2.10 -19.72 -9.66
C ILE A 178 1.59 -19.85 -8.21
N LEU A 179 0.72 -20.83 -7.95
CA LEU A 179 0.10 -21.10 -6.66
C LEU A 179 0.40 -22.50 -6.12
N ASN A 180 1.37 -23.20 -6.71
CA ASN A 180 2.03 -24.35 -6.06
C ASN A 180 3.41 -23.93 -5.57
#